data_AF-A0AAJ4XTZ2-F1
#
_entry.id   AF-A0AAJ4XTZ2-F1
#
_cell.length_a   1.000
_cell.length_b   1.000
_cell.length_c   1.000
_cell.angle_alpha   90.00
_cell.angle_beta   90.00
_cell.angle_gamma   90.00
#
_symmetry.space_group_name_H-M   'P 1'
#
loop_
_entity.id
_entity.type
_entity.pdbx_description
1 polymer ?
#
loop_
_entity_poly.entity_id
_entity_poly.type
_entity_poly.pdbx_seq_one_letter_code
_entity_poly.pdbx_strand_id
1 'polypeptide(L)'
;MKESGRGRRRAVVALPVAALALSLPFIAPPSAGASAQPPGVTTAKAAGGHGRPITDPRLLAIEKKQEALDKIAGQVTGGLSESDRAKIPGFTDIEVDPVRNSLRLHWKGNPPQRVRRILAHLSKGVTASVLPARYSKADLHAARNKLLHGGKPADLRIAGTSAPIRITSIGPAVDGSGLEIGYDEDRGVGKSNQVDPLVPAAREGRSSEVKAVTDRVTGVRTAVVYKPLSVDLSSRQEDNTPWYGGSALKNPTGGICSSSFSVKTSDGQYELSTAYHCNGGDGVWHTYWGGKLVGATDSAQRLAYDDALGIHLPSGQSAGRLYDGPANETDGYSKPVTGWGHNNVGDYVCTNGANSGAHCNVQISKTDIGVTGANGVYRPITDLAYSTSLTPDHIAAVNGDSGGPVFAGVNNYAADEARGMITALDRTVTCPSSEYALDSGVRTPWCVQGVYFVPIFQTLYDMNWTLVTQ
;
A
#
# COMPACT_ATOMS: atom_id res chain seq x y z
N MET A 1 -90.81 -41.10 4.24
CA MET A 1 -89.68 -40.21 3.87
C MET A 1 -88.78 -40.05 5.08
N LYS A 2 -87.49 -40.37 4.93
CA LYS A 2 -86.26 -39.86 5.59
C LYS A 2 -86.35 -39.43 7.08
N GLU A 3 -85.43 -39.77 7.98
CA GLU A 3 -84.19 -40.55 7.99
C GLU A 3 -83.86 -40.77 9.48
N SER A 4 -83.41 -41.98 9.84
CA SER A 4 -83.10 -42.39 11.20
C SER A 4 -81.66 -42.06 11.56
N GLY A 5 -81.45 -41.41 12.71
CA GLY A 5 -80.15 -41.10 13.27
C GLY A 5 -79.40 -42.34 13.74
N ARG A 6 -78.13 -42.47 13.34
CA ARG A 6 -77.22 -43.49 13.87
C ARG A 6 -75.84 -42.89 14.09
N GLY A 7 -75.45 -42.81 15.36
CA GLY A 7 -74.11 -42.41 15.78
C GLY A 7 -73.04 -43.37 15.27
N ARG A 8 -71.90 -42.81 14.85
CA ARG A 8 -70.69 -43.56 14.51
C ARG A 8 -69.59 -43.29 15.54
N ARG A 9 -69.13 -44.39 16.13
CA ARG A 9 -67.99 -44.54 17.02
C ARG A 9 -66.69 -44.09 16.31
N ARG A 10 -65.84 -43.37 17.01
CA ARG A 10 -64.44 -43.11 16.60
C ARG A 10 -63.63 -44.39 16.81
N ALA A 11 -63.04 -44.91 15.75
CA ALA A 11 -61.98 -45.91 15.81
C ALA A 11 -60.63 -45.19 15.73
N VAL A 12 -59.80 -45.36 16.76
CA VAL A 12 -58.41 -44.90 16.79
C VAL A 12 -57.57 -45.97 16.08
N VAL A 13 -56.95 -45.62 14.97
CA VAL A 13 -55.93 -46.44 14.30
C VAL A 13 -54.58 -46.04 14.87
N ALA A 14 -53.95 -46.94 15.61
CA ALA A 14 -52.55 -46.82 16.03
C ALA A 14 -51.65 -47.26 14.87
N LEU A 15 -50.80 -46.35 14.39
CA LEU A 15 -49.71 -46.66 13.46
C LEU A 15 -48.46 -47.06 14.28
N PRO A 16 -47.73 -48.12 13.90
CA PRO A 16 -46.48 -48.47 14.54
C PRO A 16 -45.37 -47.54 14.02
N VAL A 17 -44.68 -46.85 14.93
CA VAL A 17 -43.47 -46.09 14.61
C VAL A 17 -42.33 -47.09 14.47
N ALA A 18 -41.93 -47.39 13.23
CA ALA A 18 -40.67 -48.05 12.93
C ALA A 18 -39.53 -47.06 13.20
N ALA A 19 -38.69 -47.37 14.20
CA ALA A 19 -37.49 -46.61 14.51
C ALA A 19 -36.45 -46.83 13.39
N LEU A 20 -36.39 -45.92 12.42
CA LEU A 20 -35.21 -45.77 11.56
C LEU A 20 -34.08 -45.18 12.39
N ALA A 21 -33.12 -46.02 12.79
CA ALA A 21 -31.82 -45.58 13.23
C ALA A 21 -31.06 -44.99 12.03
N LEU A 22 -31.25 -43.69 11.79
CA LEU A 22 -30.42 -42.91 10.88
C LEU A 22 -29.02 -42.78 11.52
N SER A 23 -28.11 -43.65 11.08
CA SER A 23 -26.67 -43.44 11.22
C SER A 23 -26.28 -42.25 10.34
N LEU A 24 -26.40 -41.03 10.88
CA LEU A 24 -25.82 -39.85 10.27
C LEU A 24 -24.30 -40.04 10.27
N PRO A 25 -23.61 -39.95 9.13
CA PRO A 25 -22.16 -39.84 9.15
C PRO A 25 -21.83 -38.59 9.98
N PHE A 26 -20.97 -38.75 10.98
CA PHE A 26 -20.32 -37.62 11.62
C PHE A 26 -19.49 -36.92 10.54
N ILE A 27 -20.11 -35.95 9.85
CA ILE A 27 -19.37 -34.93 9.12
C ILE A 27 -18.67 -34.14 10.22
N ALA A 28 -17.39 -34.44 10.43
CA ALA A 28 -16.56 -33.58 11.26
C ALA A 28 -16.70 -32.16 10.71
N PRO A 29 -17.05 -31.17 11.55
CA PRO A 29 -17.11 -29.79 11.09
C PRO A 29 -15.76 -29.42 10.46
N PRO A 30 -15.73 -28.60 9.38
CA PRO A 30 -14.46 -28.10 8.87
C PRO A 30 -13.69 -27.45 10.03
N SER A 31 -12.44 -27.87 10.20
CA SER A 31 -11.55 -27.32 11.23
C SER A 31 -10.56 -26.40 10.55
N ALA A 32 -10.26 -25.25 11.15
CA ALA A 32 -9.24 -24.34 10.64
C ALA A 32 -7.90 -25.09 10.54
N GLY A 33 -7.42 -25.26 9.31
CA GLY A 33 -6.23 -26.06 8.99
C GLY A 33 -5.01 -25.21 8.67
N ALA A 34 -3.83 -25.77 8.86
CA ALA A 34 -2.56 -25.27 8.33
C ALA A 34 -1.92 -26.35 7.45
N SER A 35 -1.35 -25.96 6.31
CA SER A 35 -0.74 -26.87 5.35
C SER A 35 0.58 -26.32 4.83
N ALA A 36 1.63 -27.13 4.94
CA ALA A 36 2.94 -26.78 4.40
C ALA A 36 2.89 -26.63 2.87
N GLN A 37 3.69 -25.72 2.36
CA GLN A 37 3.85 -25.51 0.92
C GLN A 37 4.58 -26.70 0.26
N PRO A 38 4.16 -27.16 -0.95
CA PRO A 38 4.83 -28.24 -1.66
C PRO A 38 6.27 -27.89 -2.04
N PRO A 39 7.20 -28.86 -2.02
CA PRO A 39 8.56 -28.65 -2.53
C PRO A 39 8.52 -28.38 -4.04
N GLY A 40 8.99 -27.20 -4.48
CA GLY A 40 9.06 -26.84 -5.91
C GLY A 40 8.74 -25.39 -6.25
N VAL A 41 8.19 -24.60 -5.32
CA VAL A 41 8.08 -23.15 -5.51
C VAL A 41 9.44 -22.52 -5.22
N THR A 42 10.06 -21.94 -6.24
CA THR A 42 11.33 -21.22 -6.10
C THR A 42 11.11 -19.96 -5.26
N THR A 43 11.52 -20.01 -4.00
CA THR A 43 11.57 -18.83 -3.13
C THR A 43 12.71 -17.93 -3.56
N ALA A 44 12.49 -16.61 -3.59
CA ALA A 44 13.59 -15.67 -3.64
C ALA A 44 14.47 -15.89 -2.40
N LYS A 45 15.79 -15.86 -2.58
CA LYS A 45 16.77 -16.09 -1.52
C LYS A 45 16.58 -15.02 -0.44
N ALA A 46 16.43 -15.44 0.82
CA ALA A 46 16.33 -14.53 1.96
C ALA A 46 17.48 -13.52 1.95
N ALA A 47 17.18 -12.22 1.88
CA ALA A 47 18.14 -11.22 2.29
C ALA A 47 18.21 -11.24 3.82
N GLY A 48 19.41 -11.47 4.35
CA GLY A 48 19.68 -11.29 5.78
C GLY A 48 19.71 -9.81 6.10
N GLY A 49 18.57 -9.23 6.50
CA GLY A 49 18.45 -7.86 6.98
C GLY A 49 18.58 -7.79 8.50
N HIS A 50 19.48 -6.95 9.01
CA HIS A 50 19.60 -6.60 10.43
C HIS A 50 18.66 -5.42 10.77
N GLY A 51 17.47 -5.68 11.34
CA GLY A 51 16.54 -4.61 11.76
C GLY A 51 17.01 -3.77 12.97
N ARG A 52 16.75 -2.44 12.95
CA ARG A 52 16.91 -1.50 14.10
C ARG A 52 15.65 -0.60 14.25
N PRO A 53 15.15 -0.33 15.48
CA PRO A 53 14.04 0.62 15.76
C PRO A 53 14.48 2.11 15.80
N ILE A 54 13.58 3.08 15.49
CA ILE A 54 13.83 4.57 15.46
C ILE A 54 13.03 5.34 16.54
N THR A 55 13.63 6.35 17.23
CA THR A 55 13.07 7.05 18.43
C THR A 55 13.40 8.59 18.56
N ASP A 56 13.55 9.41 17.49
CA ASP A 56 14.08 10.82 17.56
C ASP A 56 13.02 11.97 17.55
N PRO A 57 12.93 12.83 18.60
CA PRO A 57 12.01 13.98 18.69
C PRO A 57 12.15 15.11 17.66
N ARG A 58 13.30 15.26 17.00
CA ARG A 58 13.51 16.35 16.02
C ARG A 58 12.77 16.11 14.73
N LEU A 59 12.66 14.85 14.34
CA LEU A 59 11.91 14.43 13.16
C LEU A 59 10.42 14.83 13.33
N LEU A 60 9.88 14.77 14.56
CA LEU A 60 8.46 15.02 14.87
C LEU A 60 8.03 16.46 14.64
N ALA A 61 8.95 17.40 14.85
CA ALA A 61 8.70 18.82 14.68
C ALA A 61 8.70 19.25 13.21
N ILE A 62 9.37 18.49 12.34
CA ILE A 62 9.47 18.76 10.90
C ILE A 62 8.17 18.32 10.22
N GLU A 63 7.67 17.13 10.52
CA GLU A 63 6.42 16.59 9.97
C GLU A 63 5.23 17.55 10.17
N LYS A 64 5.04 18.08 11.38
CA LYS A 64 3.92 19.02 11.68
C LYS A 64 3.97 20.31 10.87
N LYS A 65 5.17 20.81 10.61
CA LYS A 65 5.34 22.02 9.80
C LYS A 65 5.04 21.69 8.34
N GLN A 66 5.36 20.49 7.87
CA GLN A 66 5.08 20.05 6.50
C GLN A 66 3.57 20.02 6.24
N GLU A 67 2.77 19.45 7.13
CA GLU A 67 1.31 19.40 6.99
C GLU A 67 0.65 20.80 6.85
N ALA A 68 1.10 21.77 7.66
CA ALA A 68 0.57 23.13 7.62
C ALA A 68 0.88 23.82 6.29
N LEU A 69 2.10 23.60 5.78
CA LEU A 69 2.56 24.15 4.51
C LEU A 69 1.86 23.44 3.34
N ASP A 70 1.67 22.12 3.38
CA ASP A 70 0.95 21.35 2.35
C ASP A 70 -0.52 21.76 2.25
N LYS A 71 -1.17 22.09 3.37
CA LYS A 71 -2.53 22.63 3.37
C LYS A 71 -2.59 23.98 2.65
N ILE A 72 -1.63 24.85 2.92
CA ILE A 72 -1.54 26.16 2.25
C ILE A 72 -1.24 25.94 0.76
N ALA A 73 -0.35 25.01 0.42
CA ALA A 73 -0.06 24.61 -0.96
C ALA A 73 -1.31 24.07 -1.68
N GLY A 74 -2.11 23.23 -1.02
CA GLY A 74 -3.38 22.70 -1.51
C GLY A 74 -4.43 23.80 -1.73
N GLN A 75 -4.51 24.78 -0.82
CA GLN A 75 -5.34 25.95 -1.00
C GLN A 75 -4.88 26.77 -2.21
N VAL A 76 -3.58 27.03 -2.35
CA VAL A 76 -3.00 27.75 -3.48
C VAL A 76 -3.33 27.03 -4.79
N THR A 77 -3.20 25.70 -4.82
CA THR A 77 -3.42 24.88 -6.02
C THR A 77 -4.89 24.55 -6.29
N GLY A 78 -5.80 24.86 -5.36
CA GLY A 78 -7.21 24.53 -5.48
C GLY A 78 -7.48 23.02 -5.39
N GLY A 79 -6.58 22.25 -4.75
CA GLY A 79 -6.69 20.80 -4.63
C GLY A 79 -6.47 20.05 -5.94
N LEU A 80 -5.94 20.70 -6.97
CA LEU A 80 -5.60 20.04 -8.23
C LEU A 80 -4.44 19.06 -8.04
N SER A 81 -4.53 17.91 -8.71
CA SER A 81 -3.45 16.94 -8.80
C SER A 81 -2.19 17.61 -9.35
N GLU A 82 -1.02 17.04 -9.07
CA GLU A 82 0.29 17.55 -9.50
C GLU A 82 0.31 17.79 -11.02
N SER A 83 -0.34 16.90 -11.79
CA SER A 83 -0.47 17.04 -13.24
C SER A 83 -1.51 18.09 -13.65
N ASP A 84 -2.65 18.17 -12.95
CA ASP A 84 -3.72 19.13 -13.23
C ASP A 84 -3.42 20.56 -12.79
N ARG A 85 -2.43 20.78 -11.92
CA ARG A 85 -1.95 22.11 -11.53
C ARG A 85 -1.48 22.96 -12.73
N ALA A 86 -1.18 22.33 -13.87
CA ALA A 86 -0.99 23.03 -15.14
C ALA A 86 -2.21 23.85 -15.60
N LYS A 87 -3.41 23.57 -15.09
CA LYS A 87 -4.63 24.34 -15.36
C LYS A 87 -4.65 25.68 -14.61
N ILE A 88 -3.78 25.89 -13.62
CA ILE A 88 -3.71 27.12 -12.85
C ILE A 88 -2.88 28.16 -13.61
N PRO A 89 -3.45 29.32 -13.99
CA PRO A 89 -2.74 30.30 -14.79
C PRO A 89 -1.46 30.81 -14.10
N GLY A 90 -0.32 30.65 -14.77
CA GLY A 90 0.98 31.12 -14.30
C GLY A 90 1.60 30.29 -13.17
N PHE A 91 0.87 29.34 -12.57
CA PHE A 91 1.42 28.49 -11.52
C PHE A 91 2.55 27.62 -12.07
N THR A 92 3.66 27.52 -11.34
CA THR A 92 4.76 26.62 -11.67
C THR A 92 4.81 25.46 -10.69
N ASP A 93 5.21 25.75 -9.45
CA ASP A 93 5.23 24.78 -8.37
C ASP A 93 5.26 25.46 -7.00
N ILE A 94 5.25 24.67 -5.95
CA ILE A 94 5.37 25.12 -4.57
C ILE A 94 6.44 24.29 -3.87
N GLU A 95 7.46 24.95 -3.33
CA GLU A 95 8.38 24.33 -2.37
C GLU A 95 7.85 24.53 -0.96
N VAL A 96 7.86 23.45 -0.21
CA VAL A 96 7.52 23.41 1.21
C VAL A 96 8.82 23.18 1.98
N ASP A 97 9.18 24.12 2.85
CA ASP A 97 10.34 24.00 3.74
C ASP A 97 9.83 23.89 5.18
N PRO A 98 9.59 22.65 5.66
CA PRO A 98 9.10 22.42 7.01
C PRO A 98 10.14 22.77 8.06
N VAL A 99 11.44 22.77 7.76
CA VAL A 99 12.45 23.15 8.75
C VAL A 99 12.31 24.65 9.06
N ARG A 100 12.13 25.48 8.03
CA ARG A 100 11.98 26.95 8.14
C ARG A 100 10.54 27.43 8.25
N ASN A 101 9.57 26.53 8.19
CA ASN A 101 8.13 26.84 8.20
C ASN A 101 7.74 27.82 7.09
N SER A 102 8.21 27.58 5.87
CA SER A 102 8.05 28.52 4.75
C SER A 102 7.61 27.84 3.46
N LEU A 103 6.82 28.54 2.65
CA LEU A 103 6.53 28.16 1.28
C LEU A 103 7.29 29.07 0.30
N ARG A 104 7.75 28.48 -0.80
CA ARG A 104 8.17 29.26 -1.97
C ARG A 104 7.27 28.88 -3.13
N LEU A 105 6.41 29.80 -3.54
CA LEU A 105 5.53 29.62 -4.67
C LEU A 105 6.25 30.15 -5.90
N HIS A 106 6.44 29.29 -6.88
CA HIS A 106 7.00 29.68 -8.17
C HIS A 106 5.85 30.04 -9.11
N TRP A 107 5.84 31.28 -9.57
CA TRP A 107 4.76 31.81 -10.39
C TRP A 107 5.29 32.59 -11.59
N LYS A 108 4.88 32.20 -12.78
CA LYS A 108 5.05 32.99 -14.00
C LYS A 108 4.01 34.11 -14.00
N GLY A 109 4.49 35.33 -13.79
CA GLY A 109 3.64 36.51 -13.65
C GLY A 109 2.99 36.59 -12.27
N ASN A 110 1.85 37.27 -12.19
CA ASN A 110 1.19 37.53 -10.91
C ASN A 110 0.28 36.37 -10.49
N PRO A 111 0.34 35.92 -9.23
CA PRO A 111 -0.62 34.97 -8.71
C PRO A 111 -2.06 35.53 -8.76
N PRO A 112 -3.07 34.67 -9.02
CA PRO A 112 -4.47 35.06 -8.98
C PRO A 112 -4.86 35.67 -7.62
N GLN A 113 -5.89 36.53 -7.62
CA GLN A 113 -6.38 37.17 -6.39
C GLN A 113 -6.76 36.16 -5.30
N ARG A 114 -7.24 34.97 -5.67
CA ARG A 114 -7.47 33.87 -4.74
C ARG A 114 -6.19 33.47 -4.00
N VAL A 115 -5.09 33.26 -4.73
CA VAL A 115 -3.78 32.90 -4.17
C VAL A 115 -3.23 34.03 -3.31
N ARG A 116 -3.26 35.27 -3.79
CA ARG A 116 -2.80 36.43 -3.00
C ARG A 116 -3.56 36.59 -1.68
N ARG A 117 -4.87 36.33 -1.67
CA ARG A 117 -5.67 36.33 -0.44
C ARG A 117 -5.26 35.23 0.53
N ILE A 118 -4.92 34.05 0.02
CA ILE A 118 -4.40 32.95 0.86
C ILE A 118 -3.07 33.35 1.49
N LEU A 119 -2.15 33.90 0.70
CA LEU A 119 -0.83 34.34 1.19
C LEU A 119 -0.90 35.53 2.17
N ALA A 120 -1.95 36.35 2.09
CA ALA A 120 -2.17 37.45 3.03
C ALA A 120 -2.71 36.99 4.39
N HIS A 121 -3.27 35.77 4.47
CA HIS A 121 -3.89 35.22 5.67
C HIS A 121 -3.19 33.92 6.11
N LEU A 122 -1.87 33.86 5.93
CA LEU A 122 -1.08 32.72 6.38
C LEU A 122 -1.14 32.60 7.90
N SER A 123 -1.11 31.35 8.36
CA SER A 123 -1.03 31.03 9.78
C SER A 123 0.19 31.70 10.42
N LYS A 124 0.06 32.08 11.69
CA LYS A 124 1.13 32.73 12.46
C LYS A 124 2.43 31.91 12.39
N GLY A 125 3.52 32.56 11.99
CA GLY A 125 4.85 31.94 11.89
C GLY A 125 5.10 31.20 10.56
N VAL A 126 4.10 31.07 9.68
CA VAL A 126 4.31 30.62 8.31
C VAL A 126 4.68 31.81 7.45
N THR A 127 5.75 31.66 6.67
CA THR A 127 6.11 32.64 5.65
C THR A 127 5.84 32.05 4.28
N ALA A 128 5.46 32.88 3.32
CA ALA A 128 5.45 32.47 1.94
C ALA A 128 6.07 33.57 1.09
N SER A 129 6.94 33.18 0.17
CA SER A 129 7.43 34.05 -0.87
C SER A 129 6.87 33.59 -2.20
N VAL A 130 6.36 34.52 -2.99
CA VAL A 130 6.12 34.29 -4.41
C VAL A 130 7.41 34.63 -5.14
N LEU A 131 8.05 33.60 -5.67
CA LEU A 131 9.24 33.74 -6.48
C LEU A 131 8.84 33.77 -7.97
N PRO A 132 9.44 34.67 -8.77
CA PRO A 132 9.17 34.71 -10.19
C PRO A 132 9.69 33.43 -10.84
N ALA A 133 8.81 32.75 -11.57
CA ALA A 133 9.17 31.64 -12.42
C ALA A 133 9.22 32.09 -13.88
N ARG A 134 10.19 31.55 -14.63
CA ARG A 134 10.29 31.83 -16.07
C ARG A 134 9.16 31.14 -16.85
N TYR A 135 8.80 29.92 -16.43
CA TYR A 135 7.82 29.08 -17.08
C TYR A 135 6.75 28.64 -16.09
N SER A 136 5.49 28.65 -16.50
CA SER A 136 4.39 28.02 -15.75
C SER A 136 4.44 26.49 -15.92
N LYS A 137 3.74 25.75 -15.07
CA LYS A 137 3.58 24.30 -15.15
C LYS A 137 2.95 23.86 -16.47
N ALA A 138 2.05 24.68 -17.02
CA ALA A 138 1.52 24.48 -18.38
C ALA A 138 2.62 24.56 -19.43
N ASP A 139 3.47 25.60 -19.37
CA ASP A 139 4.60 25.76 -20.29
C ASP A 139 5.57 24.58 -20.15
N LEU A 140 5.86 24.15 -18.92
CA LEU A 140 6.77 23.04 -18.63
C LEU A 140 6.19 21.67 -19.02
N HIS A 141 4.88 21.45 -18.86
CA HIS A 141 4.23 20.26 -19.40
C HIS A 141 4.23 20.24 -20.92
N ALA A 142 3.94 21.38 -21.57
CA ALA A 142 4.04 21.49 -23.02
C ALA A 142 5.47 21.22 -23.50
N ALA A 143 6.47 21.77 -22.81
CA ALA A 143 7.88 21.51 -23.05
C ALA A 143 8.27 20.04 -22.86
N ARG A 144 7.83 19.40 -21.76
CA ARG A 144 8.02 17.98 -21.49
C ARG A 144 7.41 17.13 -22.60
N ASN A 145 6.20 17.45 -23.04
CA ASN A 145 5.49 16.66 -24.04
C ASN A 145 6.19 16.67 -25.41
N LYS A 146 7.03 17.67 -25.72
CA LYS A 146 7.88 17.67 -26.92
C LYS A 146 8.99 16.61 -26.87
N LEU A 147 9.34 16.13 -25.66
CA LEU A 147 10.25 15.02 -25.45
C LEU A 147 9.51 13.68 -25.38
N LEU A 148 8.21 13.61 -25.66
CA LEU A 148 7.42 12.39 -25.62
C LEU A 148 6.91 12.00 -27.02
N HIS A 149 6.97 10.71 -27.36
CA HIS A 149 6.33 10.10 -28.52
C HIS A 149 5.40 8.97 -28.06
N GLY A 150 4.10 9.08 -28.34
CA GLY A 150 3.12 8.08 -27.90
C GLY A 150 3.05 7.91 -26.37
N GLY A 151 3.35 8.97 -25.62
CA GLY A 151 3.39 8.95 -24.15
C GLY A 151 4.68 8.40 -23.54
N LYS A 152 5.68 8.03 -24.36
CA LYS A 152 6.98 7.54 -23.91
C LYS A 152 8.07 8.57 -24.18
N PRO A 153 9.12 8.67 -23.35
CA PRO A 153 10.26 9.53 -23.66
C PRO A 153 10.86 9.19 -25.03
N ALA A 154 11.14 10.22 -25.82
CA ALA A 154 11.77 10.10 -27.12
C ALA A 154 13.26 9.80 -26.95
N ASP A 155 13.79 8.91 -27.77
CA ASP A 155 15.22 8.68 -27.84
C ASP A 155 15.91 9.93 -28.40
N LEU A 156 16.87 10.46 -27.65
CA LEU A 156 17.64 11.62 -28.05
C LEU A 156 18.86 11.17 -28.86
N ARG A 157 18.98 11.66 -30.09
CA ARG A 157 20.18 11.45 -30.90
C ARG A 157 21.17 12.58 -30.69
N ILE A 158 22.32 12.25 -30.12
CA ILE A 158 23.46 13.15 -29.95
C ILE A 158 24.50 12.82 -31.01
N ALA A 159 25.04 13.84 -31.69
CA ALA A 159 26.07 13.63 -32.69
C ALA A 159 27.34 13.04 -32.04
N GLY A 160 27.91 12.01 -32.65
CA GLY A 160 29.12 11.36 -32.13
C GLY A 160 28.86 10.27 -31.07
N THR A 161 27.60 9.94 -30.77
CA THR A 161 27.26 8.78 -29.92
C THR A 161 26.86 7.58 -30.78
N SER A 162 27.36 6.39 -30.43
CA SER A 162 26.99 5.14 -31.11
C SER A 162 25.61 4.61 -30.69
N ALA A 163 25.15 5.01 -29.51
CA ALA A 163 23.85 4.66 -28.94
C ALA A 163 22.96 5.91 -28.80
N PRO A 164 21.62 5.76 -28.93
CA PRO A 164 20.70 6.82 -28.54
C PRO A 164 20.85 7.12 -27.04
N ILE A 165 20.58 8.36 -26.67
CA ILE A 165 20.42 8.74 -25.27
C ILE A 165 18.97 8.48 -24.90
N ARG A 166 18.76 7.66 -23.87
CA ARG A 166 17.45 7.44 -23.30
C ARG A 166 17.24 8.44 -22.18
N ILE A 167 16.05 9.02 -22.16
CA ILE A 167 15.62 9.85 -21.06
C ILE A 167 15.04 8.94 -19.97
N THR A 168 15.63 8.98 -18.77
CA THR A 168 15.24 8.16 -17.61
C THR A 168 14.27 8.88 -16.68
N SER A 169 14.23 10.22 -16.71
CA SER A 169 13.20 11.02 -16.04
C SER A 169 13.04 12.39 -16.68
N ILE A 170 11.82 12.94 -16.69
CA ILE A 170 11.53 14.32 -17.11
C ILE A 170 10.61 14.98 -16.08
N GLY A 171 11.10 15.98 -15.37
CA GLY A 171 10.34 16.76 -14.41
C GLY A 171 10.42 18.25 -14.70
N PRO A 172 9.40 19.07 -14.38
CA PRO A 172 9.58 20.50 -14.21
C PRO A 172 10.62 20.79 -13.11
N ALA A 173 11.57 21.68 -13.36
CA ALA A 173 12.36 22.25 -12.27
C ALA A 173 11.41 23.02 -11.35
N VAL A 174 11.53 22.80 -10.04
CA VAL A 174 10.57 23.32 -9.07
C VAL A 174 10.51 24.86 -9.11
N ASP A 175 11.65 25.50 -9.40
CA ASP A 175 11.77 26.96 -9.55
C ASP A 175 11.18 27.53 -10.86
N GLY A 176 10.70 26.67 -11.74
CA GLY A 176 10.18 27.04 -13.05
C GLY A 176 11.22 27.61 -14.00
N SER A 177 12.50 27.37 -13.74
CA SER A 177 13.58 27.73 -14.64
C SER A 177 13.56 26.89 -15.91
N GLY A 178 12.96 25.69 -15.89
CA GLY A 178 13.14 24.72 -16.95
C GLY A 178 12.62 23.31 -16.67
N LEU A 179 13.16 22.32 -17.38
CA LEU A 179 12.97 20.90 -17.10
C LEU A 179 14.22 20.28 -16.48
N GLU A 180 14.04 19.41 -15.51
CA GLU A 180 15.05 18.47 -15.03
C GLU A 180 14.96 17.19 -15.85
N ILE A 181 16.08 16.78 -16.44
CA ILE A 181 16.16 15.61 -17.30
C ILE A 181 17.22 14.68 -16.74
N GLY A 182 16.77 13.49 -16.35
CA GLY A 182 17.63 12.34 -16.11
C GLY A 182 17.85 11.62 -17.43
N TYR A 183 19.09 11.23 -17.72
CA TYR A 183 19.39 10.47 -18.93
C TYR A 183 20.43 9.38 -18.68
N ASP A 184 20.42 8.37 -19.55
CA ASP A 184 21.50 7.41 -19.68
C ASP A 184 21.79 7.09 -21.16
N GLU A 185 22.80 6.27 -21.40
CA GLU A 185 23.06 5.74 -22.74
C GLU A 185 22.19 4.51 -22.97
N ASP A 186 21.32 4.53 -23.99
CA ASP A 186 20.44 3.40 -24.31
C ASP A 186 21.25 2.28 -24.97
N ARG A 187 21.65 1.31 -24.15
CA ARG A 187 22.40 0.14 -24.60
C ARG A 187 21.51 -1.04 -24.99
N GLY A 188 20.19 -0.81 -25.08
CA GLY A 188 19.17 -1.79 -25.44
C GLY A 188 18.29 -2.25 -24.26
N VAL A 189 17.15 -2.86 -24.60
CA VAL A 189 16.15 -3.39 -23.65
C VAL A 189 16.80 -4.36 -22.66
N GLY A 190 16.54 -4.18 -21.36
CA GLY A 190 17.02 -5.07 -20.29
C GLY A 190 18.47 -4.86 -19.83
N LYS A 191 19.17 -3.84 -20.34
CA LYS A 191 20.53 -3.48 -19.87
C LYS A 191 20.46 -2.19 -19.03
N SER A 192 20.50 -2.32 -17.71
CA SER A 192 20.73 -1.22 -16.77
C SER A 192 22.13 -1.35 -16.16
N ASN A 193 22.85 -0.25 -16.02
CA ASN A 193 24.05 -0.24 -15.18
C ASN A 193 23.62 0.22 -13.79
N GLN A 194 23.83 -0.60 -12.76
CA GLN A 194 23.67 -0.17 -11.36
C GLN A 194 24.67 0.93 -10.97
N VAL A 195 25.73 1.12 -11.77
CA VAL A 195 26.80 2.10 -11.55
C VAL A 195 27.01 2.94 -12.82
N ASP A 196 27.21 4.24 -12.65
CA ASP A 196 27.53 5.15 -13.74
C ASP A 196 28.88 4.79 -14.40
N PRO A 197 28.91 4.39 -15.68
CA PRO A 197 30.14 4.01 -16.38
C PRO A 197 30.92 5.22 -16.92
N LEU A 198 30.38 6.44 -16.85
CA LEU A 198 31.02 7.64 -17.36
C LEU A 198 31.94 8.24 -16.30
N VAL A 199 33.18 8.51 -16.70
CA VAL A 199 34.09 9.37 -15.93
C VAL A 199 33.51 10.80 -15.86
N PRO A 200 33.74 11.56 -14.78
CA PRO A 200 33.09 12.86 -14.55
C PRO A 200 33.18 13.85 -15.74
N ALA A 201 34.33 13.93 -16.40
CA ALA A 201 34.53 14.80 -17.57
C ALA A 201 33.68 14.38 -18.79
N ALA A 202 33.56 13.07 -19.03
CA ALA A 202 32.69 12.55 -20.10
C ALA A 202 31.21 12.76 -19.78
N ARG A 203 30.84 12.66 -18.49
CA ARG A 203 29.49 12.96 -17.99
C ARG A 203 29.13 14.43 -18.19
N GLU A 204 30.03 15.34 -17.87
CA GLU A 204 29.82 16.78 -18.01
C GLU A 204 29.69 17.20 -19.48
N GLY A 205 30.57 16.67 -20.35
CA GLY A 205 30.47 16.86 -21.80
C GLY A 205 29.14 16.33 -22.35
N ARG A 206 28.76 15.10 -21.98
CA ARG A 206 27.49 14.51 -22.42
C ARG A 206 26.27 15.22 -21.86
N SER A 207 26.29 15.65 -20.61
CA SER A 207 25.20 16.43 -20.00
C SER A 207 25.02 17.76 -20.74
N SER A 208 26.12 18.37 -21.20
CA SER A 208 26.08 19.61 -22.01
C SER A 208 25.47 19.38 -23.40
N GLU A 209 25.79 18.27 -24.05
CA GLU A 209 25.23 17.89 -25.36
C GLU A 209 23.73 17.56 -25.26
N VAL A 210 23.36 16.74 -24.28
CA VAL A 210 21.97 16.39 -24.01
C VAL A 210 21.19 17.66 -23.68
N LYS A 211 21.75 18.52 -22.81
CA LYS A 211 21.19 19.84 -22.52
C LYS A 211 20.97 20.68 -23.76
N ALA A 212 21.93 20.77 -24.67
CA ALA A 212 21.77 21.55 -25.91
C ALA A 212 20.61 21.02 -26.77
N VAL A 213 20.49 19.69 -26.87
CA VAL A 213 19.40 19.05 -27.63
C VAL A 213 18.06 19.27 -26.94
N THR A 214 17.98 19.04 -25.63
CA THR A 214 16.73 19.16 -24.88
C THR A 214 16.29 20.61 -24.74
N ASP A 215 17.21 21.57 -24.58
CA ASP A 215 16.90 23.01 -24.62
C ASP A 215 16.25 23.38 -25.97
N ARG A 216 16.84 22.91 -27.08
CA ARG A 216 16.32 23.16 -28.43
C ARG A 216 14.96 22.52 -28.67
N VAL A 217 14.78 21.26 -28.26
CA VAL A 217 13.52 20.53 -28.47
C VAL A 217 12.39 21.12 -27.62
N THR A 218 12.68 21.40 -26.36
CA THR A 218 11.67 21.83 -25.39
C THR A 218 11.33 23.31 -25.55
N GLY A 219 12.30 24.15 -25.95
CA GLY A 219 12.21 25.60 -25.97
C GLY A 219 12.32 26.24 -24.58
N VAL A 220 12.70 25.45 -23.56
CA VAL A 220 12.95 25.90 -22.20
C VAL A 220 14.35 25.50 -21.78
N ARG A 221 14.91 26.13 -20.75
CA ARG A 221 16.17 25.67 -20.17
C ARG A 221 15.96 24.26 -19.62
N THR A 222 16.96 23.41 -19.74
CA THR A 222 16.99 22.10 -19.11
C THR A 222 18.19 21.99 -18.19
N ALA A 223 17.99 21.39 -17.03
CA ALA A 223 19.02 20.92 -16.13
C ALA A 223 19.16 19.42 -16.36
N VAL A 224 20.31 19.01 -16.87
CA VAL A 224 20.51 17.64 -17.32
C VAL A 224 21.52 16.96 -16.43
N VAL A 225 21.17 15.78 -15.95
CA VAL A 225 22.03 14.96 -15.10
C VAL A 225 22.03 13.54 -15.62
N TYR A 226 23.20 12.92 -15.65
CA TYR A 226 23.29 11.48 -15.88
C TYR A 226 22.61 10.76 -14.72
N LYS A 227 21.61 9.94 -15.05
CA LYS A 227 20.80 9.17 -14.12
C LYS A 227 20.51 7.81 -14.75
N PRO A 228 21.12 6.72 -14.25
CA PRO A 228 20.81 5.36 -14.71
C PRO A 228 19.31 5.05 -14.66
N LEU A 229 18.87 4.05 -15.42
CA LEU A 229 17.54 3.45 -15.24
C LEU A 229 17.29 3.10 -13.77
N SER A 230 16.05 3.32 -13.33
CA SER A 230 15.55 2.73 -12.10
C SER A 230 15.59 1.19 -12.23
N VAL A 231 15.97 0.50 -11.16
CA VAL A 231 15.95 -0.97 -11.07
C VAL A 231 14.61 -1.39 -10.43
N ASP A 232 13.97 -2.43 -10.98
CA ASP A 232 12.77 -3.05 -10.41
C ASP A 232 13.16 -3.87 -9.16
N LEU A 233 12.54 -3.61 -8.00
CA LEU A 233 12.87 -4.24 -6.72
C LEU A 233 11.93 -5.42 -6.43
N SER A 234 12.42 -6.56 -5.94
CA SER A 234 11.58 -7.57 -5.25
C SER A 234 11.45 -7.19 -3.77
N SER A 235 10.64 -6.17 -3.51
CA SER A 235 10.38 -5.65 -2.17
C SER A 235 8.90 -5.81 -1.83
N ARG A 236 8.54 -5.59 -0.57
CA ARG A 236 7.15 -5.42 -0.10
C ARG A 236 6.29 -4.57 -1.04
N GLN A 237 6.87 -3.58 -1.70
CA GLN A 237 6.20 -2.55 -2.50
C GLN A 237 5.92 -2.99 -3.94
N GLU A 238 6.75 -3.90 -4.45
CA GLU A 238 6.72 -4.45 -5.80
C GLU A 238 7.00 -5.96 -5.73
N ASP A 239 6.13 -6.64 -5.00
CA ASP A 239 6.24 -8.08 -4.75
C ASP A 239 6.21 -8.87 -6.07
N ASN A 240 6.66 -10.12 -6.04
CA ASN A 240 6.58 -11.01 -7.20
C ASN A 240 6.14 -12.40 -6.76
N THR A 241 5.64 -13.18 -7.70
CA THR A 241 5.35 -14.59 -7.46
C THR A 241 6.63 -15.34 -6.99
N PRO A 242 6.56 -16.17 -5.93
CA PRO A 242 5.40 -16.42 -5.07
C PRO A 242 5.07 -15.24 -4.15
N TRP A 243 3.81 -14.82 -4.12
CA TRP A 243 3.35 -13.67 -3.33
C TRP A 243 3.43 -13.94 -1.82
N TYR A 244 3.84 -12.93 -1.04
CA TYR A 244 3.97 -12.98 0.42
C TYR A 244 2.94 -12.07 1.11
N GLY A 245 2.68 -12.36 2.38
CA GLY A 245 1.87 -11.51 3.25
C GLY A 245 2.58 -10.21 3.63
N GLY A 246 1.81 -9.17 3.94
CA GLY A 246 2.32 -7.82 4.22
C GLY A 246 2.74 -7.03 2.97
N SER A 247 2.57 -7.57 1.76
CA SER A 247 2.88 -6.90 0.49
C SER A 247 1.88 -5.79 0.15
N ALA A 248 2.37 -4.78 -0.58
CA ALA A 248 1.60 -3.60 -0.97
C ALA A 248 0.73 -3.90 -2.17
N LEU A 249 -0.58 -3.79 -1.97
CA LEU A 249 -1.59 -4.00 -2.99
C LEU A 249 -2.20 -2.67 -3.41
N LYS A 250 -2.17 -2.37 -4.70
CA LYS A 250 -3.09 -1.42 -5.31
C LYS A 250 -4.45 -2.11 -5.45
N ASN A 251 -5.40 -1.61 -4.66
CA ASN A 251 -6.76 -2.08 -4.74
C ASN A 251 -7.45 -1.58 -6.04
N PRO A 252 -8.64 -2.11 -6.36
CA PRO A 252 -9.31 -1.76 -7.62
C PRO A 252 -9.68 -0.28 -7.76
N THR A 253 -9.85 0.46 -6.66
CA THR A 253 -10.10 1.92 -6.67
C THR A 253 -8.82 2.75 -6.71
N GLY A 254 -7.66 2.11 -6.73
CA GLY A 254 -6.35 2.75 -6.76
C GLY A 254 -5.79 3.14 -5.40
N GLY A 255 -6.48 2.81 -4.31
CA GLY A 255 -5.97 2.93 -2.95
C GLY A 255 -4.98 1.82 -2.59
N ILE A 256 -4.25 2.02 -1.49
CA ILE A 256 -3.37 0.99 -0.93
C ILE A 256 -4.15 0.12 0.07
N CYS A 257 -3.94 -1.18 -0.01
CA CYS A 257 -4.19 -2.14 1.04
C CYS A 257 -3.01 -3.09 1.17
N SER A 258 -3.06 -3.96 2.16
CA SER A 258 -2.02 -4.94 2.42
C SER A 258 -2.55 -6.34 2.13
N SER A 259 -1.69 -7.23 1.66
CA SER A 259 -1.97 -8.66 1.75
C SER A 259 -1.84 -9.15 3.19
N SER A 260 -2.65 -10.14 3.56
CA SER A 260 -2.63 -10.77 4.88
C SER A 260 -1.76 -12.03 4.85
N PHE A 261 -2.38 -13.19 4.64
CA PHE A 261 -1.71 -14.49 4.59
C PHE A 261 -2.00 -15.20 3.27
N SER A 262 -1.07 -16.03 2.86
CA SER A 262 -1.29 -17.02 1.81
C SER A 262 -2.21 -18.11 2.33
N VAL A 263 -3.27 -18.40 1.58
CA VAL A 263 -4.29 -19.40 1.96
C VAL A 263 -4.57 -20.33 0.78
N LYS A 264 -5.15 -21.49 1.08
CA LYS A 264 -5.77 -22.39 0.11
C LYS A 264 -7.27 -22.41 0.32
N THR A 265 -8.01 -22.30 -0.77
CA THR A 265 -9.44 -22.60 -0.80
C THR A 265 -9.68 -24.10 -0.60
N SER A 266 -10.94 -24.49 -0.37
CA SER A 266 -11.30 -25.89 -0.16
C SER A 266 -11.04 -26.81 -1.37
N ASP A 267 -10.97 -26.25 -2.57
CA ASP A 267 -10.58 -26.93 -3.81
C ASP A 267 -9.06 -26.88 -4.08
N GLY A 268 -8.28 -26.35 -3.13
CA GLY A 268 -6.82 -26.37 -3.14
C GLY A 268 -6.15 -25.25 -3.94
N GLN A 269 -6.90 -24.24 -4.40
CA GLN A 269 -6.33 -23.10 -5.11
C GLN A 269 -5.63 -22.16 -4.13
N TYR A 270 -4.45 -21.67 -4.52
CA TYR A 270 -3.74 -20.65 -3.75
C TYR A 270 -4.36 -19.29 -3.95
N GLU A 271 -4.60 -18.61 -2.84
CA GLU A 271 -5.02 -17.22 -2.81
C GLU A 271 -4.11 -16.41 -1.91
N LEU A 272 -4.17 -15.09 -2.11
CA LEU A 272 -3.61 -14.11 -1.20
C LEU A 272 -4.77 -13.39 -0.51
N SER A 273 -4.89 -13.54 0.81
CA SER A 273 -5.99 -12.91 1.54
C SER A 273 -5.74 -11.42 1.79
N THR A 274 -6.81 -10.64 1.95
CA THR A 274 -6.81 -9.22 2.33
C THR A 274 -8.19 -8.86 2.90
N ALA A 275 -8.40 -7.60 3.28
CA ALA A 275 -9.66 -7.16 3.85
C ALA A 275 -10.75 -6.94 2.77
N TYR A 276 -11.98 -7.38 3.05
CA TYR A 276 -13.14 -7.20 2.19
C TYR A 276 -13.36 -5.74 1.78
N HIS A 277 -13.28 -4.82 2.76
CA HIS A 277 -13.52 -3.41 2.50
C HIS A 277 -12.50 -2.78 1.53
N CYS A 278 -11.40 -3.46 1.22
CA CYS A 278 -10.43 -3.01 0.23
C CYS A 278 -10.86 -3.28 -1.22
N ASN A 279 -11.87 -4.13 -1.48
CA ASN A 279 -12.22 -4.58 -2.84
C ASN A 279 -12.61 -3.46 -3.82
N GLY A 280 -13.18 -2.34 -3.36
CA GLY A 280 -13.38 -1.14 -4.18
C GLY A 280 -14.33 -1.22 -5.41
N GLY A 281 -14.70 -2.41 -5.91
CA GLY A 281 -15.71 -2.61 -6.96
C GLY A 281 -15.24 -3.35 -8.21
N ASP A 282 -14.03 -3.09 -8.72
CA ASP A 282 -13.60 -3.59 -10.05
C ASP A 282 -12.84 -4.93 -10.00
N GLY A 283 -12.54 -5.42 -8.80
CA GLY A 283 -12.09 -6.80 -8.57
C GLY A 283 -10.71 -7.19 -9.12
N VAL A 284 -9.85 -6.26 -9.57
CA VAL A 284 -8.48 -6.58 -10.03
C VAL A 284 -7.42 -5.88 -9.18
N TRP A 285 -6.44 -6.64 -8.74
CA TRP A 285 -5.40 -6.24 -7.81
C TRP A 285 -4.04 -6.21 -8.48
N HIS A 286 -3.28 -5.17 -8.20
CA HIS A 286 -1.92 -5.02 -8.67
C HIS A 286 -0.97 -4.79 -7.50
N THR A 287 0.33 -4.97 -7.71
CA THR A 287 1.33 -4.45 -6.78
C THR A 287 1.18 -2.93 -6.71
N TYR A 288 1.32 -2.37 -5.50
CA TYR A 288 1.14 -0.94 -5.28
C TYR A 288 2.12 -0.13 -6.13
N TRP A 289 3.39 -0.54 -6.14
CA TRP A 289 4.42 -0.05 -7.04
C TRP A 289 4.73 -1.10 -8.11
N GLY A 290 5.20 -0.67 -9.28
CA GLY A 290 5.45 -1.54 -10.44
C GLY A 290 4.19 -1.99 -11.20
N GLY A 291 3.01 -1.95 -10.59
CA GLY A 291 1.73 -2.20 -11.26
C GLY A 291 1.60 -3.60 -11.86
N LYS A 292 2.27 -4.60 -11.29
CA LYS A 292 2.20 -6.00 -11.72
C LYS A 292 0.85 -6.58 -11.29
N LEU A 293 0.21 -7.33 -12.18
CA LEU A 293 -1.02 -8.03 -11.84
C LEU A 293 -0.74 -9.06 -10.73
N VAL A 294 -1.40 -8.88 -9.60
CA VAL A 294 -1.40 -9.85 -8.50
C VAL A 294 -2.49 -10.88 -8.74
N GLY A 295 -3.71 -10.39 -9.04
CA GLY A 295 -4.84 -11.26 -9.28
C GLY A 295 -6.18 -10.54 -9.30
N ALA A 296 -7.25 -11.31 -9.12
CA ALA A 296 -8.61 -10.79 -9.14
C ALA A 296 -9.44 -11.37 -7.99
N THR A 297 -10.44 -10.60 -7.53
CA THR A 297 -11.41 -11.03 -6.54
C THR A 297 -12.41 -11.99 -7.18
N ASP A 298 -12.65 -13.12 -6.53
CA ASP A 298 -13.84 -13.95 -6.77
C ASP A 298 -14.97 -13.53 -5.82
N SER A 299 -16.17 -13.35 -6.36
CA SER A 299 -17.38 -13.09 -5.59
C SER A 299 -17.71 -14.18 -4.56
N ALA A 300 -17.21 -15.40 -4.74
CA ALA A 300 -17.34 -16.52 -3.82
C ALA A 300 -16.29 -16.51 -2.68
N GLN A 301 -15.19 -15.78 -2.86
CA GLN A 301 -14.06 -15.74 -1.92
C GLN A 301 -14.04 -14.43 -1.15
N ARG A 302 -15.21 -14.03 -0.63
CA ARG A 302 -15.36 -12.79 0.14
C ARG A 302 -16.46 -12.91 1.20
N LEU A 303 -16.23 -12.37 2.38
CA LEU A 303 -17.19 -12.35 3.47
C LEU A 303 -17.16 -11.01 4.18
N ALA A 304 -18.23 -10.23 4.04
CA ALA A 304 -18.29 -8.86 4.54
C ALA A 304 -18.27 -8.78 6.07
N TYR A 305 -18.88 -9.76 6.74
CA TYR A 305 -19.05 -9.80 8.18
C TYR A 305 -17.74 -10.08 8.93
N ASP A 306 -16.86 -10.87 8.33
CA ASP A 306 -15.48 -11.11 8.75
C ASP A 306 -14.48 -10.14 8.13
N ASP A 307 -14.99 -9.22 7.29
CA ASP A 307 -14.19 -8.32 6.49
C ASP A 307 -13.04 -9.02 5.74
N ALA A 308 -13.28 -10.22 5.22
CA ALA A 308 -12.27 -11.05 4.57
C ALA A 308 -12.50 -11.17 3.05
N LEU A 309 -11.40 -11.21 2.29
CA LEU A 309 -11.40 -11.39 0.84
C LEU A 309 -10.16 -12.14 0.36
N GLY A 310 -10.37 -13.09 -0.54
CA GLY A 310 -9.34 -13.84 -1.24
C GLY A 310 -9.08 -13.25 -2.62
N ILE A 311 -7.80 -13.05 -2.95
CA ILE A 311 -7.36 -12.65 -4.29
C ILE A 311 -6.93 -13.93 -5.01
N HIS A 312 -7.68 -14.29 -6.05
CA HIS A 312 -7.35 -15.39 -6.94
C HIS A 312 -6.10 -15.04 -7.74
N LEU A 313 -5.10 -15.91 -7.70
CA LEU A 313 -3.77 -15.67 -8.27
C LEU A 313 -3.64 -16.35 -9.64
N PRO A 314 -3.48 -15.62 -10.75
CA PRO A 314 -3.25 -16.22 -12.07
C PRO A 314 -1.99 -17.08 -12.12
N SER A 315 -1.00 -16.79 -11.27
CA SER A 315 0.22 -17.60 -11.15
C SER A 315 0.02 -18.90 -10.37
N GLY A 316 -1.08 -19.04 -9.62
CA GLY A 316 -1.36 -20.16 -8.72
C GLY A 316 -0.32 -20.30 -7.59
N GLN A 317 0.44 -19.26 -7.29
CA GLN A 317 1.61 -19.33 -6.42
C GLN A 317 1.62 -18.21 -5.37
N SER A 318 1.49 -18.61 -4.11
CA SER A 318 1.75 -17.80 -2.93
C SER A 318 2.55 -18.63 -1.91
N ALA A 319 3.20 -17.97 -0.93
CA ALA A 319 3.99 -18.67 0.07
C ALA A 319 3.64 -18.32 1.50
N GLY A 320 3.85 -19.26 2.42
CA GLY A 320 3.68 -19.07 3.87
C GLY A 320 4.78 -18.19 4.46
N ARG A 321 4.85 -16.92 4.05
CA ARG A 321 5.84 -15.93 4.50
C ARG A 321 5.21 -14.55 4.65
N LEU A 322 5.73 -13.77 5.58
CA LEU A 322 5.36 -12.36 5.79
C LEU A 322 6.59 -11.47 5.57
N TYR A 323 6.45 -10.39 4.82
CA TYR A 323 7.41 -9.29 4.89
C TYR A 323 7.48 -8.73 6.31
N ASP A 324 8.66 -8.36 6.78
CA ASP A 324 8.84 -7.74 8.09
C ASP A 324 9.74 -6.51 7.97
N GLY A 325 9.85 -5.72 9.04
CA GLY A 325 10.58 -4.46 9.05
C GLY A 325 9.74 -3.27 8.55
N PRO A 326 10.39 -2.11 8.35
CA PRO A 326 9.72 -0.88 7.96
C PRO A 326 9.16 -0.97 6.53
N ALA A 327 8.15 -0.17 6.22
CA ALA A 327 7.50 -0.18 4.91
C ALA A 327 8.44 0.18 3.73
N ASN A 328 9.50 0.96 3.99
CA ASN A 328 10.51 1.31 2.99
C ASN A 328 11.62 0.26 2.83
N GLU A 329 11.55 -0.88 3.50
CA GLU A 329 12.55 -1.94 3.38
C GLU A 329 12.53 -2.53 1.97
N THR A 330 13.72 -2.61 1.36
CA THR A 330 13.87 -3.00 -0.07
C THR A 330 14.64 -4.29 -0.26
N ASP A 331 15.23 -4.83 0.80
CA ASP A 331 16.03 -6.06 0.74
C ASP A 331 15.17 -7.34 0.61
N GLY A 332 13.85 -7.23 0.82
CA GLY A 332 12.93 -8.36 0.76
C GLY A 332 12.88 -9.19 2.05
N TYR A 333 13.29 -8.60 3.18
CA TYR A 333 13.25 -9.24 4.48
C TYR A 333 11.84 -9.78 4.80
N SER A 334 11.80 -11.07 5.09
CA SER A 334 10.57 -11.80 5.38
C SER A 334 10.83 -12.96 6.34
N LYS A 335 9.78 -13.41 7.02
CA LYS A 335 9.81 -14.55 7.93
C LYS A 335 8.83 -15.64 7.51
N PRO A 336 9.15 -16.92 7.77
CA PRO A 336 8.21 -18.02 7.54
C PRO A 336 7.04 -17.95 8.52
N VAL A 337 5.85 -18.28 8.02
CA VAL A 337 4.65 -18.51 8.83
C VAL A 337 4.59 -20.00 9.16
N THR A 338 4.63 -20.34 10.44
CA THR A 338 4.71 -21.76 10.87
C THR A 338 3.36 -22.34 11.30
N GLY A 339 2.35 -21.48 11.50
CA GLY A 339 1.03 -21.88 11.97
C GLY A 339 0.14 -20.69 12.33
N TRP A 340 -0.93 -20.96 13.06
CA TRP A 340 -1.85 -19.96 13.61
C TRP A 340 -2.18 -20.28 15.07
N GLY A 341 -2.57 -19.25 15.83
CA GLY A 341 -2.96 -19.38 17.23
C GLY A 341 -4.18 -18.52 17.59
N HIS A 342 -4.85 -18.89 18.68
CA HIS A 342 -5.96 -18.10 19.26
C HIS A 342 -5.44 -16.87 20.01
N ASN A 343 -6.29 -15.87 20.19
CA ASN A 343 -5.95 -14.63 20.86
C ASN A 343 -6.51 -14.60 22.29
N ASN A 344 -5.72 -14.07 23.23
CA ASN A 344 -6.17 -13.83 24.60
C ASN A 344 -5.89 -12.37 25.00
N VAL A 345 -6.75 -11.81 25.85
CA VAL A 345 -6.49 -10.50 26.46
C VAL A 345 -5.17 -10.57 27.24
N GLY A 346 -4.28 -9.61 26.98
CA GLY A 346 -2.95 -9.53 27.57
C GLY A 346 -1.82 -9.99 26.64
N ASP A 347 -2.12 -10.75 25.59
CA ASP A 347 -1.12 -11.21 24.61
C ASP A 347 -0.49 -10.02 23.87
N TYR A 348 0.79 -10.15 23.55
CA TYR A 348 1.50 -9.19 22.70
C TYR A 348 1.60 -9.72 21.28
N VAL A 349 1.24 -8.86 20.33
CA VAL A 349 1.27 -9.14 18.90
C VAL A 349 2.02 -8.03 18.16
N CYS A 350 2.36 -8.33 16.91
CA CYS A 350 2.74 -7.36 15.92
C CYS A 350 1.60 -7.19 14.91
N THR A 351 1.35 -5.96 14.52
CA THR A 351 0.62 -5.66 13.29
C THR A 351 1.63 -5.43 12.18
N ASN A 352 1.23 -5.69 10.95
CA ASN A 352 2.09 -5.41 9.82
C ASN A 352 1.23 -5.04 8.64
N GLY A 353 1.42 -3.82 8.14
CA GLY A 353 0.77 -3.36 6.94
C GLY A 353 1.80 -2.94 5.92
N ALA A 354 1.42 -3.02 4.66
CA ALA A 354 2.29 -2.61 3.59
C ALA A 354 2.62 -1.13 3.67
N ASN A 355 1.67 -0.30 4.15
CA ASN A 355 1.85 1.14 4.17
C ASN A 355 2.88 1.57 5.20
N SER A 356 2.86 1.00 6.41
CA SER A 356 3.69 1.42 7.55
C SER A 356 4.76 0.40 8.01
N GLY A 357 4.69 -0.84 7.52
CA GLY A 357 5.55 -1.93 7.97
C GLY A 357 5.03 -2.56 9.26
N ALA A 358 5.93 -3.18 10.03
CA ALA A 358 5.58 -3.92 11.24
C ALA A 358 5.66 -3.07 12.52
N HIS A 359 4.58 -3.09 13.32
CA HIS A 359 4.50 -2.46 14.64
C HIS A 359 4.31 -3.54 15.71
N CYS A 360 5.29 -3.72 16.57
CA CYS A 360 5.32 -4.80 17.56
C CYS A 360 5.06 -4.32 19.00
N ASN A 361 4.83 -5.30 19.88
CA ASN A 361 4.50 -5.09 21.30
C ASN A 361 3.17 -4.35 21.51
N VAL A 362 2.25 -4.53 20.58
CA VAL A 362 0.84 -4.12 20.71
C VAL A 362 0.14 -5.17 21.58
N GLN A 363 -0.56 -4.75 22.63
CA GLN A 363 -1.19 -5.67 23.59
C GLN A 363 -2.69 -5.79 23.33
N ILE A 364 -3.19 -7.02 23.27
CA ILE A 364 -4.62 -7.32 23.15
C ILE A 364 -5.33 -6.88 24.44
N SER A 365 -6.30 -5.98 24.29
CA SER A 365 -7.06 -5.39 25.39
C SER A 365 -8.46 -5.97 25.54
N LYS A 366 -9.05 -6.43 24.42
CA LYS A 366 -10.35 -7.07 24.35
C LYS A 366 -10.33 -8.12 23.26
N THR A 367 -11.06 -9.20 23.49
CA THR A 367 -11.36 -10.23 22.50
C THR A 367 -12.87 -10.35 22.34
N ASP A 368 -13.33 -10.87 21.20
CA ASP A 368 -14.76 -11.15 20.94
C ASP A 368 -15.68 -9.91 21.11
N ILE A 369 -15.36 -8.84 20.39
CA ILE A 369 -16.16 -7.62 20.38
C ILE A 369 -16.64 -7.25 18.98
N GLY A 370 -17.80 -6.59 18.93
CA GLY A 370 -18.39 -6.08 17.70
C GLY A 370 -17.95 -4.66 17.37
N VAL A 371 -17.67 -4.40 16.08
CA VAL A 371 -17.31 -3.09 15.56
C VAL A 371 -17.93 -2.84 14.18
N THR A 372 -18.36 -1.61 13.93
CA THR A 372 -18.76 -1.18 12.58
C THR A 372 -17.55 -0.56 11.88
N GLY A 373 -17.15 -1.16 10.76
CA GLY A 373 -16.04 -0.66 9.94
C GLY A 373 -16.39 0.64 9.20
N ALA A 374 -15.37 1.29 8.61
CA ALA A 374 -15.54 2.54 7.85
C ALA A 374 -16.46 2.39 6.61
N ASN A 375 -16.65 1.16 6.12
CA ASN A 375 -17.59 0.82 5.05
C ASN A 375 -19.05 0.67 5.54
N GLY A 376 -19.33 0.89 6.83
CA GLY A 376 -20.65 0.74 7.44
C GLY A 376 -21.05 -0.70 7.74
N VAL A 377 -20.17 -1.68 7.50
CA VAL A 377 -20.45 -3.10 7.79
C VAL A 377 -20.14 -3.40 9.26
N TYR A 378 -21.10 -4.01 9.95
CA TYR A 378 -20.92 -4.49 11.31
C TYR A 378 -20.22 -5.85 11.30
N ARG A 379 -19.17 -5.97 12.12
CA ARG A 379 -18.30 -7.14 12.28
C ARG A 379 -18.42 -7.57 13.74
N PRO A 380 -18.92 -8.75 14.07
CA PRO A 380 -19.33 -9.09 15.44
C PRO A 380 -18.19 -9.59 16.33
N ILE A 381 -17.14 -10.13 15.69
CA ILE A 381 -16.11 -10.95 16.30
C ILE A 381 -14.82 -10.34 15.79
N THR A 382 -14.37 -9.34 16.54
CA THR A 382 -13.09 -8.69 16.35
C THR A 382 -12.37 -8.66 17.69
N ASP A 383 -11.05 -8.61 17.63
CA ASP A 383 -10.21 -8.34 18.79
C ASP A 383 -9.66 -6.93 18.69
N LEU A 384 -9.36 -6.32 19.83
CA LEU A 384 -8.82 -4.96 19.93
C LEU A 384 -7.51 -4.97 20.69
N ALA A 385 -6.45 -4.53 20.02
CA ALA A 385 -5.14 -4.37 20.62
C ALA A 385 -4.69 -2.91 20.58
N TYR A 386 -3.89 -2.51 21.58
CA TYR A 386 -3.33 -1.17 21.67
C TYR A 386 -1.80 -1.20 21.74
N SER A 387 -1.16 -0.21 21.10
CA SER A 387 0.26 0.06 21.31
C SER A 387 0.54 0.28 22.79
N THR A 388 1.68 -0.21 23.27
CA THR A 388 2.08 -0.05 24.67
C THR A 388 3.28 0.88 24.81
N SER A 389 3.78 1.05 26.04
CA SER A 389 5.08 1.70 26.26
C SER A 389 6.25 0.91 25.65
N LEU A 390 6.05 -0.36 25.29
CA LEU A 390 7.05 -1.22 24.64
C LEU A 390 6.99 -1.15 23.10
N THR A 391 5.99 -0.46 22.54
CA THR A 391 5.86 -0.23 21.10
C THR A 391 6.72 1.00 20.72
N PRO A 392 7.81 0.86 19.93
CA PRO A 392 8.81 1.92 19.76
C PRO A 392 8.31 3.25 19.18
N ASP A 393 7.34 3.18 18.27
CA ASP A 393 6.69 4.31 17.59
C ASP A 393 5.38 4.73 18.28
N HIS A 394 4.93 3.96 19.29
CA HIS A 394 3.66 4.13 19.99
C HIS A 394 2.43 4.15 19.07
N ILE A 395 2.48 3.45 17.92
CA ILE A 395 1.33 3.23 17.05
C ILE A 395 1.10 1.73 16.84
N ALA A 396 -0.14 1.37 16.54
CA ALA A 396 -0.54 0.01 16.23
C ALA A 396 -0.79 -0.19 14.73
N ALA A 397 -1.06 0.86 13.97
CA ALA A 397 -1.25 0.81 12.52
C ALA A 397 -1.35 2.22 11.92
N VAL A 398 -1.39 2.26 10.60
CA VAL A 398 -1.64 3.42 9.75
C VAL A 398 -2.77 3.09 8.78
N ASN A 399 -3.54 4.09 8.36
CA ASN A 399 -4.49 3.92 7.27
C ASN A 399 -3.81 3.31 6.04
N GLY A 400 -4.44 2.32 5.40
CA GLY A 400 -3.83 1.57 4.30
C GLY A 400 -3.17 0.26 4.72
N ASP A 401 -2.96 0.07 6.02
CA ASP A 401 -2.57 -1.25 6.57
C ASP A 401 -3.75 -2.23 6.63
N SER A 402 -4.94 -1.79 6.23
CA SER A 402 -6.12 -2.65 6.04
C SER A 402 -5.78 -3.91 5.27
N GLY A 403 -6.22 -5.06 5.80
CA GLY A 403 -5.89 -6.37 5.25
C GLY A 403 -4.51 -6.88 5.65
N GLY A 404 -3.69 -6.11 6.37
CA GLY A 404 -2.39 -6.54 6.83
C GLY A 404 -2.47 -7.64 7.90
N PRO A 405 -1.46 -8.52 8.01
CA PRO A 405 -1.44 -9.55 9.03
C PRO A 405 -1.22 -8.96 10.43
N VAL A 406 -1.88 -9.57 11.41
CA VAL A 406 -1.54 -9.54 12.82
C VAL A 406 -0.92 -10.89 13.17
N PHE A 407 0.24 -10.88 13.81
CA PHE A 407 0.99 -12.10 14.11
C PHE A 407 1.71 -12.01 15.46
N ALA A 408 2.10 -13.15 16.01
CA ALA A 408 3.04 -13.23 17.11
C ALA A 408 4.39 -13.74 16.60
N GLY A 409 5.47 -13.08 16.99
CA GLY A 409 6.82 -13.59 16.72
C GLY A 409 7.06 -14.88 17.51
N VAL A 410 7.49 -15.93 16.82
CA VAL A 410 7.87 -17.22 17.40
C VAL A 410 9.31 -17.55 17.01
N ASN A 411 9.89 -18.59 17.64
CA ASN A 411 11.26 -19.01 17.38
C ASN A 411 12.29 -17.86 17.50
N ASN A 412 12.20 -17.06 18.58
CA ASN A 412 13.02 -15.87 18.80
C ASN A 412 12.86 -14.79 17.71
N TYR A 413 11.62 -14.53 17.28
CA TYR A 413 11.30 -13.63 16.16
C TYR A 413 11.90 -14.04 14.82
N ALA A 414 12.34 -15.30 14.66
CA ALA A 414 12.81 -15.83 13.38
C ALA A 414 11.67 -16.39 12.51
N ALA A 415 10.48 -16.55 13.07
CA ALA A 415 9.27 -17.00 12.38
C ALA A 415 8.03 -16.33 12.99
N ASP A 416 6.90 -16.42 12.30
CA ASP A 416 5.63 -15.83 12.74
C ASP A 416 4.52 -16.88 12.87
N GLU A 417 3.67 -16.67 13.87
CA GLU A 417 2.39 -17.37 14.04
C GLU A 417 1.24 -16.40 13.75
N ALA A 418 0.34 -16.77 12.84
CA ALA A 418 -0.79 -15.93 12.45
C ALA A 418 -1.78 -15.73 13.61
N ARG A 419 -2.27 -14.48 13.77
CA ARG A 419 -3.23 -14.09 14.82
C ARG A 419 -4.50 -13.44 14.28
N GLY A 420 -4.40 -12.72 13.16
CA GLY A 420 -5.57 -12.14 12.52
C GLY A 420 -5.27 -11.17 11.39
N MET A 421 -6.30 -10.46 10.94
CA MET A 421 -6.23 -9.53 9.82
C MET A 421 -6.76 -8.15 10.23
N ILE A 422 -6.00 -7.09 9.95
CA ILE A 422 -6.37 -5.71 10.29
C ILE A 422 -7.66 -5.32 9.55
N THR A 423 -8.67 -4.93 10.31
CA THR A 423 -10.02 -4.67 9.77
C THR A 423 -10.47 -3.23 9.96
N ALA A 424 -10.17 -2.64 11.10
CA ALA A 424 -10.51 -1.27 11.44
C ALA A 424 -9.48 -0.70 12.40
N LEU A 425 -9.49 0.61 12.53
CA LEU A 425 -8.54 1.35 13.32
C LEU A 425 -9.27 1.97 14.51
N ASP A 426 -8.63 1.99 15.67
CA ASP A 426 -9.17 2.60 16.90
C ASP A 426 -8.24 3.70 17.40
N ARG A 427 -8.85 4.78 17.90
CA ARG A 427 -8.13 5.91 18.53
C ARG A 427 -6.97 6.44 17.67
N THR A 428 -7.32 7.33 16.75
CA THR A 428 -6.34 8.09 15.95
C THR A 428 -5.36 8.86 16.83
N VAL A 429 -4.10 8.81 16.43
CA VAL A 429 -3.01 9.61 16.97
C VAL A 429 -2.26 10.30 15.84
N THR A 430 -1.45 11.28 16.20
CA THR A 430 -0.49 11.84 15.25
C THR A 430 0.52 10.78 14.89
N CYS A 431 0.84 10.67 13.61
CA CYS A 431 1.94 9.82 13.18
C CYS A 431 3.26 10.27 13.82
N PRO A 432 4.12 9.34 14.21
CA PRO A 432 5.48 9.69 14.52
C PRO A 432 6.21 10.02 13.22
N SER A 433 7.13 10.96 13.22
CA SER A 433 7.87 11.39 12.04
C SER A 433 8.92 10.42 11.55
N SER A 434 9.28 9.48 12.42
CA SER A 434 10.06 8.32 12.04
C SER A 434 9.20 7.31 11.27
N GLU A 435 7.88 7.47 11.28
CA GLU A 435 6.96 6.65 10.51
C GLU A 435 7.15 6.93 9.03
N TYR A 436 7.17 5.84 8.27
CA TYR A 436 7.20 5.91 6.83
C TYR A 436 5.93 5.27 6.29
N ALA A 437 5.09 6.09 5.66
CA ALA A 437 3.93 5.61 4.92
C ALA A 437 4.22 5.59 3.40
N LEU A 438 4.09 4.42 2.77
CA LEU A 438 4.31 4.25 1.32
C LEU A 438 3.51 5.22 0.46
N ASP A 439 2.28 5.50 0.85
CA ASP A 439 1.36 6.31 0.08
C ASP A 439 1.26 7.76 0.57
N SER A 440 2.22 8.20 1.39
CA SER A 440 2.29 9.56 1.91
C SER A 440 2.32 10.65 0.82
N GLY A 441 2.79 10.32 -0.39
CA GLY A 441 2.74 11.19 -1.57
C GLY A 441 1.39 11.23 -2.29
N VAL A 442 0.45 10.36 -1.92
CA VAL A 442 -0.90 10.23 -2.52
C VAL A 442 -1.98 10.72 -1.57
N ARG A 443 -1.85 10.40 -0.28
CA ARG A 443 -2.76 10.86 0.77
C ARG A 443 -2.01 11.08 2.07
N THR A 444 -2.55 11.96 2.90
CA THR A 444 -2.03 12.18 4.25
C THR A 444 -2.19 10.91 5.09
N PRO A 445 -1.11 10.38 5.67
CA PRO A 445 -1.18 9.28 6.63
C PRO A 445 -1.89 9.74 7.92
N TRP A 446 -2.62 8.82 8.55
CA TRP A 446 -3.13 8.98 9.90
C TRP A 446 -2.93 7.67 10.65
N CYS A 447 -2.26 7.78 11.78
CA CYS A 447 -1.80 6.67 12.60
C CYS A 447 -2.78 6.42 13.74
N VAL A 448 -2.77 5.21 14.28
CA VAL A 448 -3.69 4.81 15.34
C VAL A 448 -2.98 4.09 16.47
N GLN A 449 -3.43 4.31 17.71
CA GLN A 449 -2.92 3.59 18.88
C GLN A 449 -3.60 2.25 19.09
N GLY A 450 -4.81 2.09 18.57
CA GLY A 450 -5.56 0.85 18.66
C GLY A 450 -5.88 0.29 17.28
N VAL A 451 -5.99 -1.02 17.20
CA VAL A 451 -6.36 -1.72 15.98
C VAL A 451 -7.42 -2.77 16.30
N TYR A 452 -8.46 -2.79 15.48
CA TYR A 452 -9.38 -3.91 15.41
C TYR A 452 -8.89 -4.88 14.34
N PHE A 453 -8.89 -6.15 14.66
CA PHE A 453 -8.54 -7.20 13.71
C PHE A 453 -9.50 -8.38 13.86
N VAL A 454 -9.76 -9.04 12.73
CA VAL A 454 -10.56 -10.27 12.72
C VAL A 454 -9.62 -11.43 13.09
N PRO A 455 -9.95 -12.27 14.09
CA PRO A 455 -9.10 -13.40 14.47
C PRO A 455 -8.89 -14.35 13.31
N ILE A 456 -7.66 -14.82 13.10
CA ILE A 456 -7.34 -15.68 11.95
C ILE A 456 -8.16 -16.97 11.95
N PHE A 457 -8.45 -17.53 13.13
CA PHE A 457 -9.30 -18.71 13.27
C PHE A 457 -10.69 -18.48 12.66
N GLN A 458 -11.31 -17.34 12.96
CA GLN A 458 -12.65 -16.99 12.47
C GLN A 458 -12.64 -16.95 10.94
N THR A 459 -11.69 -16.22 10.36
CA THR A 459 -11.54 -16.12 8.90
C THR A 459 -11.31 -17.48 8.25
N LEU A 460 -10.39 -18.30 8.77
CA LEU A 460 -10.12 -19.62 8.19
C LEU A 460 -11.34 -20.55 8.25
N TYR A 461 -12.07 -20.50 9.37
CA TYR A 461 -13.26 -21.32 9.59
C TYR A 461 -14.41 -20.92 8.66
N ASP A 462 -14.81 -19.64 8.66
CA ASP A 462 -15.97 -19.17 7.90
C ASP A 462 -15.72 -19.14 6.39
N MET A 463 -14.48 -18.88 5.97
CA MET A 463 -14.08 -18.93 4.55
C MET A 463 -13.76 -20.35 4.06
N ASN A 464 -13.71 -21.34 4.95
CA ASN A 464 -13.24 -22.69 4.66
C ASN A 464 -11.84 -22.70 3.98
N TRP A 465 -10.96 -21.84 4.51
CA TRP A 465 -9.59 -21.68 4.03
C TRP A 465 -8.61 -22.46 4.89
N THR A 466 -7.51 -22.88 4.28
CA THR A 466 -6.36 -23.49 4.96
C THR A 466 -5.17 -22.54 4.86
N LEU A 467 -4.53 -22.23 5.99
CA LEU A 467 -3.34 -21.38 6.01
C LEU A 467 -2.17 -22.09 5.31
N VAL A 468 -1.44 -21.37 4.45
CA VAL A 468 -0.18 -21.87 3.86
C VAL A 468 0.98 -21.60 4.82
N THR A 469 1.73 -22.63 5.20
CA THR A 469 2.88 -22.54 6.11
C THR A 469 4.20 -22.97 5.48
N GLN A 470 5.33 -22.63 6.12
CA GLN A 470 6.69 -23.07 5.77
C GLN A 470 7.33 -23.96 6.82
#